data_AF-A0A378FW49-F1
#
_entry.id   AF-A0A378FW49-F1
#
_cell.length_a   1.000
_cell.length_b   1.000
_cell.length_c   1.000
_cell.angle_alpha   90.00
_cell.angle_beta   90.00
_cell.angle_gamma   90.00
#
_symmetry.space_group_name_H-M   'P 1'
#
loop_
_entity.id
_entity.type
_entity.pdbx_description
1 polymer ?
#
loop_
_entity_poly.entity_id
_entity_poly.type
_entity_poly.pdbx_seq_one_letter_code
_entity_poly.pdbx_strand_id
1 'polypeptide(L)'
;MLKNYTRQLFAQLSRHLPRRLVQRDPLPDARHLASGPIPESLGQHCLNVAAMDDQEIWRAFDSHPEGLNEGEVAAKILKHGDNQIPAQKPSPWWVHLWTCYRNPFNLLLTVLGIVSYSTEDLFAAGLSP
;
A
#
# COMPACT_ATOMS: atom_id res chain seq x y z
N MET A 1 1.80 -38.90 -18.76
CA MET A 1 0.82 -38.73 -17.64
C MET A 1 1.28 -37.77 -16.55
N LEU A 2 2.57 -37.71 -16.19
CA LEU A 2 3.09 -36.80 -15.14
C LEU A 2 2.80 -35.31 -15.36
N LYS A 3 2.87 -34.82 -16.61
CA LYS A 3 2.69 -33.40 -16.97
C LYS A 3 1.27 -32.85 -16.70
N ASN A 4 0.25 -33.70 -16.71
CA ASN A 4 -1.12 -33.28 -16.42
C ASN A 4 -1.38 -33.21 -14.92
N TYR A 5 -0.79 -34.14 -14.15
CA TYR A 5 -0.86 -34.13 -12.69
C TYR A 5 -0.19 -32.88 -12.10
N THR A 6 1.01 -32.52 -12.58
CA THR A 6 1.70 -31.31 -12.09
C THR A 6 0.93 -30.03 -12.42
N ARG A 7 0.32 -29.94 -13.61
CA ARG A 7 -0.55 -28.81 -13.98
C ARG A 7 -1.82 -28.75 -13.12
N GLN A 8 -2.44 -29.88 -12.81
CA GLN A 8 -3.65 -29.93 -11.98
C GLN A 8 -3.35 -29.59 -10.52
N LEU A 9 -2.25 -30.12 -9.96
CA LEU A 9 -1.80 -29.79 -8.61
C LEU A 9 -1.45 -28.30 -8.48
N PHE A 10 -0.73 -27.75 -9.46
CA PHE A 10 -0.41 -26.32 -9.49
C PHE A 10 -1.66 -25.45 -9.61
N ALA A 11 -2.63 -25.87 -10.43
CA ALA A 11 -3.91 -25.17 -10.59
C ALA A 11 -4.83 -25.29 -9.37
N GLN A 12 -4.73 -26.37 -8.57
CA GLN A 12 -5.44 -26.49 -7.31
C GLN A 12 -4.75 -25.68 -6.21
N LEU A 13 -3.43 -25.75 -6.11
CA LEU A 13 -2.63 -24.98 -5.15
C LEU A 13 -2.81 -23.47 -5.37
N SER A 14 -2.77 -22.99 -6.62
CA SER A 14 -2.92 -21.57 -6.94
C SER A 14 -4.30 -21.00 -6.62
N ARG A 15 -5.36 -21.84 -6.62
CA ARG A 15 -6.71 -21.43 -6.22
C ARG A 15 -6.88 -21.23 -4.71
N HIS A 16 -6.07 -21.94 -3.91
CA HIS A 16 -6.09 -21.83 -2.45
C HIS A 16 -5.08 -20.82 -1.89
N LEU A 17 -4.16 -20.31 -2.73
CA LEU A 17 -3.26 -19.25 -2.32
C LEU A 17 -4.06 -17.94 -2.17
N PRO A 18 -4.09 -17.31 -0.98
CA PRO A 18 -4.79 -16.05 -0.80
C PRO A 18 -4.29 -15.04 -1.83
N ARG A 19 -5.20 -14.35 -2.52
CA ARG A 19 -4.88 -13.37 -3.59
C ARG A 19 -3.83 -12.35 -3.17
N ARG A 20 -3.71 -12.08 -1.87
CA ARG A 20 -2.66 -11.27 -1.24
C ARG A 20 -1.22 -11.74 -1.54
N LEU A 21 -0.99 -13.02 -1.85
CA LEU A 21 0.34 -13.59 -2.17
C LEU A 21 0.74 -13.38 -3.64
N VAL A 22 -0.25 -13.34 -4.52
CA VAL A 22 -0.05 -13.32 -5.98
C VAL A 22 -0.19 -11.90 -6.53
N GLN A 23 -1.05 -11.10 -5.92
CA GLN A 23 -1.23 -9.71 -6.29
C GLN A 23 -0.09 -8.88 -5.69
N ARG A 24 0.93 -8.61 -6.52
CA ARG A 24 1.90 -7.55 -6.24
C ARG A 24 1.15 -6.24 -6.38
N ASP A 25 0.73 -5.64 -5.27
CA ASP A 25 0.35 -4.24 -5.33
C ASP A 25 1.62 -3.43 -5.55
N PRO A 26 1.74 -2.71 -6.68
CA PRO A 26 2.88 -1.84 -6.92
C PRO A 26 2.94 -0.68 -5.89
N LEU A 27 1.88 -0.48 -5.10
CA LEU A 27 1.81 0.56 -4.08
C LEU A 27 1.01 0.08 -2.86
N PRO A 28 1.66 -0.46 -1.80
CA PRO A 28 0.99 -1.00 -0.62
C PRO A 28 0.13 0.04 0.12
N ASP A 29 0.51 1.33 0.03
CA ASP A 29 -0.19 2.43 0.71
C ASP A 29 -1.21 3.18 -0.16
N ALA A 30 -1.27 2.95 -1.48
CA ALA A 30 -2.26 3.63 -2.34
C ALA A 30 -3.70 3.25 -2.00
N ARG A 31 -3.89 2.01 -1.54
CA ARG A 31 -5.21 1.52 -1.13
C ARG A 31 -5.76 2.24 0.08
N HIS A 32 -4.90 2.81 0.93
CA HIS A 32 -5.30 3.61 2.09
C HIS A 32 -5.67 5.06 1.71
N LEU A 33 -5.22 5.55 0.55
CA LEU A 33 -5.57 6.89 0.04
C LEU A 33 -6.89 6.92 -0.73
N ALA A 34 -7.31 5.79 -1.31
CA ALA A 34 -8.45 5.71 -2.24
C ALA A 34 -9.55 4.75 -1.78
N SER A 35 -9.71 4.53 -0.47
CA SER A 35 -10.58 3.46 0.04
C SER A 35 -12.09 3.76 -0.03
N GLY A 36 -12.48 4.99 -0.35
CA GLY A 36 -13.87 5.40 -0.46
C GLY A 36 -14.14 6.22 -1.73
N PRO A 37 -15.35 6.12 -2.31
CA PRO A 37 -15.75 7.05 -3.37
C PRO A 37 -15.65 8.48 -2.83
N ILE A 38 -15.00 9.37 -3.58
CA ILE A 38 -14.97 10.80 -3.24
C ILE A 38 -16.44 11.28 -3.26
N PRO A 39 -16.93 11.94 -2.20
CA PRO A 39 -18.28 12.48 -2.20
C PRO A 39 -18.47 13.43 -3.38
N GLU A 40 -19.55 13.28 -4.15
CA GLU A 40 -19.85 14.17 -5.28
C GLU A 40 -19.91 15.64 -4.84
N SER A 41 -20.35 15.90 -3.61
CA SER A 41 -20.38 17.23 -2.99
C SER A 41 -18.99 17.88 -2.88
N LEU A 42 -17.92 17.10 -2.66
CA LEU A 42 -16.56 17.60 -2.60
C LEU A 42 -16.08 18.06 -3.98
N GLY A 43 -16.31 17.23 -5.00
CA GLY A 43 -15.98 17.56 -6.38
C GLY A 43 -16.72 18.81 -6.86
N GLN A 44 -18.02 18.89 -6.59
CA GLN A 44 -18.82 20.06 -6.95
C GLN A 44 -18.35 21.32 -6.20
N HIS A 45 -18.00 21.21 -4.92
CA HIS A 45 -17.46 22.33 -4.17
C HIS A 45 -16.13 22.83 -4.76
N CYS A 46 -15.21 21.93 -5.12
CA CYS A 46 -13.96 22.30 -5.78
C CYS A 46 -14.19 23.01 -7.12
N LEU A 47 -15.14 22.53 -7.95
CA LEU A 47 -15.48 23.17 -9.21
C LEU A 47 -16.08 24.56 -9.00
N ASN A 48 -16.96 24.72 -8.02
CA ASN A 48 -17.55 26.01 -7.68
C ASN A 48 -16.48 27.01 -7.24
N VAL A 49 -15.56 26.60 -6.35
CA VAL A 49 -14.46 27.44 -5.88
C VAL A 49 -13.49 27.80 -7.01
N ALA A 50 -13.18 26.85 -7.90
CA ALA A 50 -12.28 27.10 -9.03
C ALA A 50 -12.86 28.07 -10.08
N ALA A 51 -14.18 28.27 -10.09
CA ALA A 51 -14.87 29.19 -10.99
C ALA A 51 -15.10 30.59 -10.37
N MET A 52 -14.81 30.78 -9.08
CA MET A 52 -14.97 32.07 -8.40
C MET A 52 -13.97 33.11 -8.93
N ASP A 53 -14.39 34.37 -8.94
CA ASP A 53 -13.46 35.48 -9.15
C ASP A 53 -12.62 35.77 -7.89
N ASP A 54 -11.58 36.60 -8.04
CA ASP A 54 -10.66 36.92 -6.94
C ASP A 54 -11.39 37.53 -5.72
N GLN A 55 -12.36 38.42 -5.91
CA GLN A 55 -13.08 39.05 -4.80
C GLN A 55 -14.02 38.06 -4.10
N GLU A 56 -14.66 37.20 -4.87
CA GLU A 56 -15.51 36.13 -4.38
C GLU A 56 -14.71 35.12 -3.55
N ILE A 57 -13.51 34.74 -4.00
CA ILE A 57 -12.64 33.81 -3.28
C ILE A 57 -12.15 34.40 -1.95
N TRP A 58 -11.80 35.69 -1.94
CA TRP A 58 -11.40 36.41 -0.73
C TRP A 58 -12.51 36.43 0.31
N ARG A 59 -13.74 36.70 -0.10
CA ARG A 59 -14.90 36.64 0.79
C ARG A 59 -15.23 35.22 1.24
N ALA A 60 -15.13 34.24 0.34
CA ALA A 60 -15.46 32.85 0.64
C ALA A 60 -14.51 32.23 1.68
N PHE A 61 -13.23 32.59 1.64
CA PHE A 61 -12.21 32.05 2.53
C PHE A 61 -11.81 32.99 3.68
N ASP A 62 -12.46 34.13 3.84
CA ASP A 62 -12.12 35.16 4.84
C ASP A 62 -10.62 35.51 4.75
N SER A 63 -10.23 35.94 3.55
CA SER A 63 -8.85 36.21 3.16
C SER A 63 -8.80 37.53 2.41
N HIS A 64 -7.59 38.05 2.23
CA HIS A 64 -7.37 39.38 1.67
C HIS A 64 -6.20 39.37 0.69
N PRO A 65 -6.15 40.28 -0.30
CA PRO A 65 -5.09 40.32 -1.31
C PRO A 65 -3.70 40.61 -0.72
N GLU A 66 -3.62 41.28 0.42
CA GLU A 66 -2.39 41.52 1.19
C GLU A 66 -1.90 40.31 1.99
N GLY A 67 -2.69 39.23 2.04
CA GLY A 67 -2.41 38.03 2.81
C GLY A 67 -3.11 38.01 4.18
N LEU A 68 -2.84 36.95 4.95
CA LEU A 68 -3.40 36.77 6.30
C LEU A 68 -2.45 37.33 7.36
N ASN A 69 -3.04 37.92 8.39
CA ASN A 69 -2.36 38.33 9.61
C ASN A 69 -1.99 37.10 10.47
N GLU A 70 -0.91 37.16 11.25
CA GLU A 70 -0.50 36.13 12.22
C GLU A 70 -1.64 35.59 13.10
N GLY A 71 -2.51 36.48 13.59
CA GLY A 71 -3.69 36.12 14.38
C GLY A 71 -4.76 35.36 13.58
N GLU A 72 -4.96 35.71 12.31
CA GLU A 72 -5.87 35.00 11.40
C GLU A 72 -5.31 33.63 11.03
N VAL A 73 -4.00 33.56 10.78
CA VAL A 73 -3.29 32.30 10.55
C VAL A 73 -3.45 31.38 11.76
N ALA A 74 -3.21 31.88 12.98
CA ALA A 74 -3.37 31.11 14.20
C ALA A 74 -4.82 30.61 14.39
N ALA A 75 -5.81 31.46 14.11
CA ALA A 75 -7.22 31.08 14.16
C ALA A 75 -7.56 29.98 13.13
N LYS A 76 -7.03 30.07 11.90
CA LYS A 76 -7.25 29.07 10.86
C LYS A 76 -6.55 27.75 11.17
N ILE A 77 -5.32 27.77 11.70
CA ILE A 77 -4.62 26.55 12.14
C ILE A 77 -5.41 25.88 13.27
N LEU A 78 -5.93 26.64 14.24
CA LEU A 78 -6.73 26.08 15.33
C LEU A 78 -8.05 25.46 14.84
N LYS A 79 -8.65 26.01 13.78
CA LYS A 79 -9.91 25.52 13.20
C LYS A 79 -9.72 24.34 12.25
N HIS A 80 -8.70 24.37 11.41
CA HIS A 80 -8.50 23.41 10.31
C HIS A 80 -7.41 22.37 10.59
N GLY A 81 -6.57 22.60 11.60
CA GLY A 81 -5.38 21.81 11.85
C GLY A 81 -4.26 22.13 10.86
N ASP A 82 -3.15 21.41 11.01
CA ASP A 82 -2.02 21.53 10.09
C ASP A 82 -2.41 21.00 8.71
N ASN A 83 -1.95 21.69 7.64
CA ASN A 83 -2.11 21.23 6.27
C ASN A 83 -1.13 20.08 5.96
N GLN A 84 -1.26 18.97 6.67
CA GLN A 84 -0.49 17.76 6.50
C GLN A 84 -1.45 16.64 6.08
N ILE A 85 -1.21 16.08 4.90
CA ILE A 85 -1.91 14.87 4.49
C ILE A 85 -1.43 13.75 5.44
N PRO A 86 -2.33 12.95 6.03
CA PRO A 86 -1.98 11.88 6.98
C PRO A 86 -1.15 10.72 6.37
N ALA A 87 -0.61 10.92 5.16
CA ALA A 87 0.14 9.93 4.42
C ALA A 87 1.65 10.07 4.66
N GLN A 88 2.27 8.90 4.83
CA GLN A 88 3.71 8.65 4.84
C GLN A 88 4.42 8.78 6.19
N LYS A 89 3.99 7.98 7.19
CA LYS A 89 5.02 7.25 7.92
C LYS A 89 5.55 6.19 6.95
N PRO A 90 6.83 6.21 6.55
CA PRO A 90 7.36 5.18 5.67
C PRO A 90 7.11 3.83 6.31
N SER A 91 6.47 2.93 5.58
CA SER A 91 6.31 1.56 6.02
C SER A 91 7.70 1.00 6.40
N PRO A 92 7.85 0.36 7.58
CA PRO A 92 9.14 -0.19 7.99
C PRO A 92 9.72 -1.13 6.94
N TRP A 93 11.04 -1.04 6.69
CA TRP A 93 11.73 -1.78 5.62
C TRP A 93 11.50 -3.31 5.67
N TRP A 94 11.34 -3.88 6.86
CA TRP A 94 11.08 -5.31 7.06
C TRP A 94 9.69 -5.74 6.53
N VAL A 95 8.69 -4.84 6.58
CA VAL A 95 7.36 -5.07 6.01
C VAL A 95 7.44 -5.13 4.49
N HIS A 96 8.22 -4.24 3.88
CA HIS A 96 8.51 -4.28 2.44
C HIS A 96 9.24 -5.56 2.05
N LEU A 97 10.26 -5.96 2.82
CA LEU A 97 11.00 -7.19 2.59
C LEU A 97 10.07 -8.42 2.63
N TRP A 98 9.25 -8.53 3.68
CA TRP A 98 8.30 -9.65 3.80
C TRP A 98 7.30 -9.68 2.65
N THR A 99 6.77 -8.52 2.25
CA THR A 99 5.83 -8.40 1.13
C THR A 99 6.45 -8.87 -0.18
N CYS A 100 7.71 -8.53 -0.44
CA CYS A 100 8.47 -8.99 -1.61
C CYS A 100 8.87 -10.47 -1.53
N TYR A 101 9.17 -10.96 -0.32
CA TYR A 101 9.59 -12.34 -0.09
C TYR A 101 8.44 -13.35 -0.21
N ARG A 102 7.20 -12.96 0.14
CA ARG A 102 5.99 -13.80 0.15
C ARG A 102 5.46 -14.19 -1.25
N ASN A 103 6.36 -14.35 -2.22
CA ASN A 103 6.09 -14.84 -3.56
C ASN A 103 6.12 -16.39 -3.56
N PRO A 104 5.18 -17.08 -4.24
CA PRO A 104 5.14 -18.54 -4.26
C PRO A 104 6.44 -19.19 -4.75
N PHE A 105 7.18 -18.54 -5.66
CA PHE A 105 8.49 -19.03 -6.11
C PHE A 105 9.54 -18.95 -5.00
N ASN A 106 9.65 -17.82 -4.29
CA ASN A 106 10.61 -17.65 -3.18
C ASN A 106 10.29 -18.58 -2.01
N LEU A 107 9.01 -18.79 -1.71
CA LEU A 107 8.57 -19.76 -0.70
C LEU A 107 8.93 -21.19 -1.12
N LEU A 108 8.73 -21.53 -2.40
CA LEU A 108 9.11 -22.84 -2.94
C LEU A 108 10.62 -23.05 -2.88
N LEU A 109 11.42 -22.04 -3.23
CA LEU A 109 12.87 -22.09 -3.08
C LEU A 109 13.30 -22.28 -1.62
N THR A 110 12.60 -21.65 -0.68
CA THR A 110 12.89 -21.79 0.75
C THR A 110 12.56 -23.19 1.25
N VAL A 111 11.41 -23.74 0.88
CA VAL A 111 11.04 -25.13 1.19
C VAL A 111 12.06 -26.10 0.59
N LEU A 112 12.44 -25.88 -0.67
CA LEU A 112 13.46 -26.69 -1.33
C LEU A 112 14.81 -26.60 -0.61
N GLY A 113 15.23 -25.40 -0.21
CA GLY A 113 16.46 -25.20 0.56
C GLY A 113 16.43 -25.93 1.92
N ILE A 114 15.30 -25.90 2.64
CA ILE A 114 15.11 -26.63 3.90
C ILE A 114 15.21 -28.14 3.68
N VAL A 115 14.56 -28.66 2.63
CA VAL A 115 14.64 -30.09 2.28
C VAL A 115 16.06 -30.47 1.89
N SER A 116 16.73 -29.65 1.08
CA SER A 116 18.13 -29.85 0.69
C SER A 116 19.04 -29.89 1.91
N TYR A 117 18.94 -28.91 2.80
CA TYR A 117 19.73 -28.84 4.03
C TYR A 117 19.48 -30.04 4.94
N SER A 118 18.21 -30.39 5.17
CA SER A 118 17.85 -31.52 6.02
C SER A 118 18.29 -32.86 5.42
N THR A 119 18.29 -32.97 4.09
CA THR A 119 18.73 -34.17 3.38
C THR A 119 20.25 -34.29 3.41
N GLU A 120 20.99 -33.19 3.22
CA GLU A 120 22.45 -33.19 3.36
C GLU A 120 22.89 -33.46 4.81
N ASP A 121 22.19 -32.94 5.83
CA ASP A 121 22.43 -33.28 7.24
C ASP A 121 21.99 -34.73 7.56
N LEU A 122 20.97 -35.28 6.91
CA LEU A 122 20.62 -36.70 7.01
C LEU A 122 21.62 -37.62 6.29
N PHE A 123 22.24 -37.16 5.20
CA PHE A 123 23.34 -37.87 4.52
C PHE A 123 24.68 -37.73 5.26
N ALA A 124 24.87 -36.67 6.05
CA ALA A 124 26.03 -36.51 6.94
C ALA A 124 25.85 -37.21 8.31
N ALA A 125 24.61 -37.38 8.79
CA ALA A 125 24.28 -38.08 10.04
C ALA A 125 23.86 -39.55 9.85
N GLY A 126 23.82 -40.05 8.61
CA GLY A 126 23.37 -41.41 8.30
C GLY A 126 24.29 -42.10 7.31
N LEU A 127 25.22 -42.91 7.84
CA LEU A 127 25.98 -43.99 7.19
C LEU A 127 27.24 -43.58 6.41
N SER A 128 28.36 -43.47 7.13
CA SER A 128 29.60 -44.18 6.75
C SER A 128 29.56 -45.55 7.44
N PRO A 129 30.01 -46.67 6.85
CA PRO A 129 31.06 -46.81 5.84
C PRO A 129 30.60 -47.33 4.47
#